data_AF-A0A813GZD8-F1
#
_entry.id   AF-A0A813GZD8-F1
#
_cell.length_a   1.000
_cell.length_b   1.000
_cell.length_c   1.000
_cell.angle_alpha   90.00
_cell.angle_beta   90.00
_cell.angle_gamma   90.00
#
_symmetry.space_group_name_H-M   'P 1'
#
loop_
_entity.id
_entity.type
_entity.pdbx_description
1 polymer ?
#
loop_
_entity_poly.entity_id
_entity_poly.type
_entity_poly.pdbx_seq_one_letter_code
_entity_poly.pdbx_strand_id
1 'polypeptide(L)'
;VLGLAQKLEIELRKRKQVTVHAYADGEHAVGTILKALATVPTLLGHGDSLSCTAGGVQLPGESSPRVIVHASAPPSWSEPSSDFIAYPPGANPSESTLARFRDAVRWRLLQGETVAMQCRGSNALWHGVEALARVQGNTAEVEVRWVDAFAQNQ
;
A
#
# COMPACT_ATOMS: atom_id res chain seq x y z
N VAL A 1 -1.94 7.51 -16.69
CA VAL A 1 -1.59 6.33 -15.85
C VAL A 1 -0.54 5.43 -16.53
N LEU A 2 -0.84 4.79 -17.68
CA LEU A 2 0.08 3.83 -18.32
C LEU A 2 1.49 4.37 -18.58
N GLY A 3 1.61 5.58 -19.15
CA GLY A 3 2.92 6.19 -19.40
C GLY A 3 3.73 6.49 -18.13
N LEU A 4 3.07 6.72 -16.99
CA LEU A 4 3.75 6.84 -15.69
C LEU A 4 4.19 5.46 -15.20
N ALA A 5 3.32 4.45 -15.27
CA ALA A 5 3.65 3.07 -14.89
C ALA A 5 4.88 2.56 -15.65
N GLN A 6 4.95 2.75 -16.96
CA GLN A 6 6.11 2.37 -17.78
C GLN A 6 7.41 3.07 -17.34
N LYS A 7 7.34 4.35 -16.94
CA LYS A 7 8.53 5.05 -16.43
C LYS A 7 8.97 4.52 -15.07
N LEU A 8 8.03 4.25 -14.17
CA LEU A 8 8.33 3.69 -12.85
C LEU A 8 8.95 2.30 -12.98
N GLU A 9 8.41 1.49 -13.88
CA GLU A 9 8.89 0.16 -14.24
C GLU A 9 10.35 0.21 -14.71
N ILE A 10 10.68 1.09 -15.66
CA ILE A 10 12.06 1.28 -16.16
C ILE A 10 13.01 1.71 -15.03
N GLU A 11 12.60 2.65 -14.18
CA GLU A 11 13.45 3.09 -13.06
C GLU A 11 13.63 2.00 -12.00
N LEU A 12 12.59 1.22 -11.72
CA LEU A 12 12.65 0.07 -10.81
C LEU A 12 13.58 -1.02 -11.35
N ARG A 13 13.58 -1.31 -12.66
CA ARG A 13 14.57 -2.23 -13.25
C ARG A 13 16.01 -1.75 -13.04
N LYS A 14 16.24 -0.46 -13.23
CA LYS A 14 17.58 0.15 -13.15
C LYS A 14 18.10 0.27 -11.72
N ARG A 15 17.27 0.74 -10.80
CA ARG A 15 17.68 1.16 -9.45
C ARG A 15 17.17 0.26 -8.34
N LYS A 16 16.28 -0.69 -8.66
CA LYS A 16 15.53 -1.52 -7.69
C LYS A 16 14.62 -0.75 -6.73
N GLN A 17 14.61 0.59 -6.81
CA GLN A 17 13.79 1.47 -6.00
C GLN A 17 13.42 2.73 -6.79
N VAL A 18 12.21 3.26 -6.53
CA VAL A 18 11.75 4.55 -7.03
C VAL A 18 10.99 5.29 -5.93
N THR A 19 11.16 6.61 -5.88
CA THR A 19 10.39 7.48 -4.99
C THR A 19 9.52 8.38 -5.84
N VAL A 20 8.23 8.45 -5.52
CA VAL A 20 7.26 9.35 -6.17
C VAL A 20 6.56 10.18 -5.11
N HIS A 21 6.18 11.40 -5.47
CA HIS A 21 5.44 12.25 -4.54
C HIS A 21 4.41 13.12 -5.26
N ALA A 22 3.35 13.46 -4.53
CA ALA A 22 2.34 14.44 -4.92
C ALA A 22 1.86 15.21 -3.68
N TYR A 23 1.31 16.40 -3.86
CA TYR A 23 0.64 17.08 -2.75
C TYR A 23 -0.65 16.35 -2.37
N ALA A 24 -0.96 16.32 -1.07
CA ALA A 24 -2.09 15.56 -0.51
C ALA A 24 -3.45 16.12 -0.91
N ASP A 25 -3.54 17.42 -1.17
CA ASP A 25 -4.70 18.11 -1.75
C ASP A 25 -4.86 17.84 -3.26
N GLY A 26 -3.82 17.31 -3.91
CA GLY A 26 -3.84 16.84 -5.29
C GLY A 26 -4.41 15.42 -5.43
N GLU A 27 -5.67 15.19 -5.05
CA GLU A 27 -6.30 13.86 -5.05
C GLU A 27 -6.12 13.10 -6.37
N HIS A 28 -6.28 13.78 -7.51
CA HIS A 28 -6.10 13.18 -8.83
C HIS A 28 -4.65 12.73 -9.09
N ALA A 29 -3.66 13.47 -8.60
CA ALA A 29 -2.26 13.14 -8.71
C ALA A 29 -1.91 11.93 -7.83
N VAL A 30 -2.39 11.92 -6.58
CA VAL A 30 -2.24 10.78 -5.66
C VAL A 30 -2.87 9.52 -6.27
N GLY A 31 -4.12 9.60 -6.74
CA GLY A 31 -4.79 8.49 -7.41
C GLY A 31 -4.05 8.02 -8.66
N THR A 32 -3.45 8.93 -9.43
CA THR A 32 -2.63 8.58 -10.61
C THR A 32 -1.34 7.85 -10.22
N ILE A 33 -0.67 8.27 -9.16
CA ILE A 33 0.53 7.60 -8.62
C ILE A 33 0.17 6.18 -8.16
N LEU A 34 -0.89 6.04 -7.36
CA LEU A 34 -1.31 4.74 -6.83
C LEU A 34 -1.71 3.78 -7.95
N LYS A 35 -2.49 4.25 -8.93
CA LYS A 35 -2.84 3.44 -10.11
C LYS A 35 -1.62 3.06 -10.93
N ALA A 36 -0.65 3.96 -11.10
CA ALA A 36 0.56 3.67 -11.84
C ALA A 36 1.40 2.60 -11.13
N LEU A 37 1.64 2.74 -9.82
CA LEU A 37 2.33 1.74 -8.99
C LEU A 37 1.63 0.38 -9.04
N ALA A 38 0.30 0.35 -8.94
CA ALA A 38 -0.50 -0.87 -9.07
C ALA A 38 -0.38 -1.54 -10.45
N THR A 39 -0.06 -0.78 -11.50
CA THR A 39 0.13 -1.30 -12.86
C THR A 39 1.54 -1.84 -13.10
N VAL A 40 2.54 -1.45 -12.31
CA VAL A 40 3.93 -1.88 -12.55
C VAL A 40 4.12 -3.40 -12.48
N PRO A 41 3.57 -4.15 -11.49
CA PRO A 41 3.72 -5.61 -11.43
C PRO A 41 3.32 -6.34 -12.72
N THR A 42 2.24 -5.89 -13.38
CA THR A 42 1.77 -6.51 -14.63
C THR A 42 2.72 -6.23 -15.80
N LEU A 43 3.44 -5.11 -15.78
CA LEU A 43 4.44 -4.75 -16.78
C LEU A 43 5.79 -5.48 -16.58
N LEU A 44 6.10 -5.88 -15.36
CA LEU A 44 7.30 -6.67 -15.04
C LEU A 44 7.21 -8.12 -15.50
N GLY A 45 5.99 -8.63 -15.76
CA GLY A 45 5.77 -9.93 -16.42
C GLY A 45 6.02 -11.17 -15.55
N HIS A 46 6.42 -11.02 -14.28
CA HIS A 46 6.84 -12.14 -13.42
C HIS A 46 5.99 -12.35 -12.16
N GLY A 47 4.87 -11.63 -11.99
CA GLY A 47 4.11 -11.69 -10.74
C GLY A 47 4.86 -11.08 -9.54
N ASP A 48 5.99 -10.42 -9.80
CA ASP A 48 6.77 -9.71 -8.80
C ASP A 48 5.92 -8.60 -8.19
N SER A 49 5.63 -8.74 -6.91
CA SER A 49 4.92 -7.72 -6.14
C SER A 49 5.87 -6.57 -5.82
N LEU A 50 5.35 -5.34 -5.77
CA LEU A 50 6.13 -4.20 -5.31
C LEU A 50 5.97 -4.04 -3.79
N SER A 51 7.08 -3.83 -3.09
CA SER A 51 7.04 -3.30 -1.73
C SER A 51 6.93 -1.77 -1.82
N CYS A 52 5.97 -1.18 -1.11
CA CYS A 52 5.66 0.24 -1.19
C CYS A 52 5.47 0.85 0.20
N THR A 53 6.42 1.66 0.67
CA THR A 53 6.24 2.44 1.90
C THR A 53 5.70 3.83 1.56
N ALA A 54 4.81 4.37 2.39
CA ALA A 54 4.23 5.68 2.17
C ALA A 54 4.31 6.54 3.43
N GLY A 55 4.54 7.84 3.25
CA GLY A 55 4.63 8.81 4.33
C GLY A 55 4.16 10.19 3.91
N GLY A 56 3.81 11.02 4.89
CA GLY A 56 3.51 12.42 4.70
C GLY A 56 4.68 13.30 5.13
N VAL A 57 5.07 14.28 4.33
CA VAL A 57 6.01 15.33 4.74
C VAL A 57 5.42 16.70 4.43
N GLN A 58 5.50 17.63 5.37
CA GLN A 58 5.15 19.03 5.12
C GLN A 58 6.40 19.88 5.36
N LEU A 59 6.88 20.56 4.33
CA LEU A 59 8.06 21.42 4.44
C LEU A 59 7.66 22.82 4.96
N PRO A 60 8.57 23.55 5.62
CA PRO A 60 8.32 24.92 6.03
C PRO A 60 7.89 25.80 4.84
N GLY A 61 6.73 26.45 4.97
CA GLY A 61 6.16 27.31 3.92
C GLY A 61 5.21 26.61 2.96
N GLU A 62 5.02 25.29 3.06
CA GLU A 62 4.02 24.58 2.25
C GLU A 62 2.61 24.66 2.86
N SER A 63 1.62 24.99 2.03
CA SER A 63 0.21 25.03 2.42
C SER A 63 -0.43 23.65 2.57
N SER A 64 0.20 22.60 2.04
CA SER A 64 -0.33 21.24 1.97
C SER A 64 0.80 20.22 2.11
N PRO A 65 0.63 19.11 2.86
CA PRO A 65 1.64 18.07 2.96
C PRO A 65 1.81 17.34 1.62
N ARG A 66 2.98 16.78 1.39
CA ARG A 66 3.28 15.85 0.29
C ARG A 66 3.11 14.42 0.76
N VAL A 67 2.44 13.61 -0.05
CA VAL A 67 2.47 12.16 0.03
C VAL A 67 3.72 11.69 -0.71
N ILE A 68 4.61 10.99 -0.03
CA ILE A 68 5.78 10.33 -0.59
C ILE A 68 5.52 8.83 -0.58
N VAL A 69 5.75 8.16 -1.70
CA VAL A 69 5.72 6.71 -1.81
C VAL A 69 7.07 6.22 -2.29
N HIS A 70 7.70 5.35 -1.50
CA HIS A 70 8.90 4.62 -1.91
C HIS A 70 8.46 3.23 -2.37
N ALA A 71 8.67 2.91 -3.63
CA ALA A 71 8.46 1.58 -4.15
C ALA A 71 9.80 0.89 -4.40
N SER A 72 9.93 -0.37 -4.01
CA SER A 72 11.07 -1.21 -4.33
C SER A 72 10.60 -2.52 -4.96
N ALA A 73 11.37 -2.99 -5.94
CA ALA A 73 11.28 -4.37 -6.36
C ALA A 73 11.94 -5.20 -5.26
N PRO A 74 11.22 -6.13 -4.61
CA PRO A 74 11.81 -6.93 -3.56
C PRO A 74 13.06 -7.63 -4.13
N PRO A 75 14.17 -7.72 -3.37
CA PRO A 75 15.14 -8.75 -3.67
C PRO A 75 14.36 -10.07 -3.65
N SER A 76 14.73 -11.08 -4.42
CA SER A 76 14.07 -12.39 -4.38
C SER A 76 13.97 -12.88 -2.92
N TRP A 77 12.83 -12.69 -2.25
CA TRP A 77 12.66 -12.91 -0.81
C TRP A 77 11.72 -14.08 -0.61
N SER A 78 12.16 -14.96 0.29
CA SER A 78 11.41 -16.07 0.87
C SER A 78 10.04 -15.62 1.38
N GLU A 79 9.04 -16.49 1.25
CA GLU A 79 7.67 -16.22 1.68
C GLU A 79 7.65 -15.57 3.08
N PRO A 80 7.03 -14.39 3.24
CA PRO A 80 6.90 -13.78 4.55
C PRO A 80 6.10 -14.74 5.43
N SER A 81 6.67 -15.15 6.57
CA SER A 81 5.92 -15.82 7.63
C SER A 81 4.98 -14.80 8.27
N SER A 82 3.86 -14.50 7.62
CA SER A 82 2.87 -13.61 8.24
C SER A 82 2.12 -14.41 9.30
N ASP A 83 2.49 -14.23 10.56
CA ASP A 83 1.80 -14.84 11.71
C ASP A 83 0.36 -14.32 11.86
N PHE A 84 0.03 -13.20 11.21
CA PHE A 84 -1.29 -12.58 11.24
C PHE A 84 -1.74 -12.03 9.88
N ILE A 85 -2.87 -12.53 9.39
CA ILE A 85 -3.57 -12.01 8.21
C ILE A 85 -4.86 -11.31 8.67
N ALA A 86 -4.95 -10.01 8.43
CA ALA A 86 -6.13 -9.21 8.68
C ALA A 86 -7.02 -9.10 7.43
N TYR A 87 -8.32 -8.95 7.66
CA TYR A 87 -9.32 -8.78 6.60
C TYR A 87 -10.07 -7.49 6.86
N PRO A 88 -9.69 -6.37 6.20
CA PRO A 88 -10.34 -5.09 6.42
C PRO A 88 -11.84 -5.16 6.06
N PRO A 89 -12.71 -4.45 6.80
CA PRO A 89 -14.14 -4.42 6.50
C PRO A 89 -14.44 -3.85 5.12
N GLY A 90 -15.44 -4.40 4.44
CA GLY A 90 -15.89 -3.94 3.12
C GLY A 90 -16.72 -2.65 3.15
N ALA A 91 -17.74 -2.54 2.30
CA ALA A 91 -18.62 -1.38 2.26
C ALA A 91 -19.55 -1.31 3.48
N ASN A 92 -19.83 -0.09 3.96
CA ASN A 92 -20.79 0.21 5.03
C ASN A 92 -20.63 -0.61 6.33
N PRO A 93 -19.42 -0.75 6.89
CA PRO A 93 -19.26 -1.43 8.17
C PRO A 93 -19.90 -0.61 9.30
N SER A 94 -20.40 -1.29 10.33
CA SER A 94 -20.76 -0.59 11.57
C SER A 94 -19.51 0.06 12.20
N GLU A 95 -19.68 1.18 12.90
CA GLU A 95 -18.57 1.86 13.57
C GLU A 95 -17.84 0.94 14.57
N SER A 96 -18.60 0.06 15.25
CA SER A 96 -18.03 -0.96 16.15
C SER A 96 -17.12 -1.95 15.44
N THR A 97 -17.42 -2.31 14.18
CA THR A 97 -16.60 -3.22 13.36
C THR A 97 -15.31 -2.53 12.94
N LEU A 98 -15.40 -1.26 12.51
CA LEU A 98 -14.22 -0.46 12.16
C LEU A 98 -13.31 -0.24 13.36
N ALA A 99 -13.87 0.11 14.52
CA ALA A 99 -13.11 0.30 15.75
C ALA A 99 -12.33 -0.97 16.12
N ARG A 100 -12.99 -2.13 16.15
CA ARG A 100 -12.34 -3.42 16.45
C ARG A 100 -11.22 -3.76 15.47
N PHE A 101 -11.43 -3.52 14.18
CA PHE A 101 -10.41 -3.76 13.16
C PHE A 101 -9.19 -2.85 13.39
N ARG A 102 -9.41 -1.55 13.59
CA ARG A 102 -8.35 -0.57 13.85
C ARG A 102 -7.56 -0.92 15.12
N ASP A 103 -8.25 -1.29 16.21
CA ASP A 103 -7.62 -1.66 17.47
C ASP A 103 -6.76 -2.92 17.33
N ALA A 104 -7.25 -3.93 16.59
CA ALA A 104 -6.49 -5.15 16.34
C ALA A 104 -5.20 -4.87 15.54
N VAL A 105 -5.28 -4.09 14.47
CA VAL A 105 -4.11 -3.69 13.66
C VAL A 105 -3.13 -2.89 14.50
N ARG A 106 -3.62 -1.90 15.25
CA ARG A 106 -2.80 -1.07 16.14
C ARG A 106 -2.07 -1.92 17.18
N TRP A 107 -2.77 -2.84 17.85
CA TRP A 107 -2.18 -3.68 18.88
C TRP A 107 -1.02 -4.51 18.34
N ARG A 108 -1.20 -5.16 17.19
CA ARG A 108 -0.18 -5.99 16.53
C ARG A 108 1.06 -5.17 16.17
N LEU A 109 0.85 -4.00 15.56
CA LEU A 109 1.95 -3.09 15.22
C LEU A 109 2.70 -2.56 16.45
N LEU A 110 2.00 -2.31 17.57
CA LEU A 110 2.65 -1.92 18.82
C LEU A 110 3.49 -3.05 19.45
N GLN A 111 3.21 -4.31 19.14
CA GLN A 111 4.02 -5.46 19.55
C GLN A 111 5.20 -5.73 18.59
N GLY A 112 5.36 -4.94 17.52
CA GLY A 112 6.39 -5.16 16.50
C GLY A 112 6.05 -6.32 15.54
N GLU A 113 4.80 -6.77 15.50
CA GLU A 113 4.38 -7.85 14.62
C GLU A 113 4.10 -7.36 13.18
N THR A 114 4.29 -8.25 12.21
CA THR A 114 3.92 -7.99 10.82
C THR A 114 2.43 -8.27 10.61
N VAL A 115 1.72 -7.32 10.00
CA VAL A 115 0.30 -7.45 9.65
C VAL A 115 0.17 -7.59 8.14
N ALA A 116 -0.15 -8.79 7.65
CA ALA A 116 -0.58 -8.97 6.27
C ALA A 116 -2.07 -8.60 6.16
N MET A 117 -2.51 -7.97 5.06
CA MET A 117 -3.93 -7.66 4.84
C MET A 117 -4.43 -8.21 3.52
N GLN A 118 -5.58 -8.88 3.54
CA GLN A 118 -6.30 -9.28 2.34
C GLN A 118 -7.49 -8.36 2.11
N CYS A 119 -7.30 -7.36 1.25
CA CYS A 119 -8.30 -6.35 0.93
C CYS A 119 -9.20 -6.83 -0.22
N ARG A 120 -10.51 -6.93 0.03
CA ARG A 120 -11.51 -7.27 -1.01
C ARG A 120 -12.30 -6.03 -1.41
N GLY A 121 -11.90 -5.40 -2.52
CA GLY A 121 -12.51 -4.18 -3.04
C GLY A 121 -11.93 -2.88 -2.46
N SER A 122 -12.32 -1.75 -3.06
CA SER A 122 -11.75 -0.43 -2.74
C SER A 122 -12.01 0.03 -1.31
N ASN A 123 -13.20 -0.23 -0.76
CA ASN A 123 -13.52 0.13 0.63
C ASN A 123 -12.66 -0.62 1.65
N ALA A 124 -12.45 -1.92 1.45
CA ALA A 124 -11.57 -2.71 2.31
C ALA A 124 -10.12 -2.21 2.23
N LEU A 125 -9.64 -1.92 1.01
CA LEU A 125 -8.31 -1.33 0.84
C LEU A 125 -8.19 0.02 1.58
N TRP A 126 -9.17 0.90 1.43
CA TRP A 126 -9.21 2.19 2.12
C TRP A 126 -9.17 2.01 3.65
N HIS A 127 -10.04 1.16 4.21
CA HIS A 127 -10.04 0.89 5.66
C HIS A 127 -8.73 0.29 6.16
N GLY A 128 -8.09 -0.58 5.37
CA GLY A 128 -6.77 -1.12 5.69
C GLY A 128 -5.69 -0.04 5.76
N VAL A 129 -5.61 0.81 4.73
CA VAL A 129 -4.68 1.95 4.69
C VAL A 129 -4.95 2.94 5.82
N GLU A 130 -6.22 3.25 6.08
CA GLU A 130 -6.62 4.14 7.17
C GLU A 130 -6.20 3.59 8.55
N ALA A 131 -6.38 2.30 8.80
CA ALA A 131 -5.96 1.67 10.06
C ALA A 131 -4.45 1.74 10.27
N LEU A 132 -3.66 1.53 9.21
CA LEU A 132 -2.19 1.67 9.25
C LEU A 132 -1.77 3.12 9.53
N ALA A 133 -2.36 4.09 8.84
CA ALA A 133 -2.02 5.51 8.96
C ALA A 133 -2.33 6.11 10.35
N ARG A 134 -3.24 5.50 11.11
CA ARG A 134 -3.62 5.96 12.46
C ARG A 134 -2.65 5.54 13.57
N VAL A 135 -1.71 4.62 13.31
CA VAL A 135 -0.73 4.19 14.30
C VAL A 135 0.39 5.23 14.40
N GLN A 136 0.26 6.16 15.34
CA GLN A 136 1.27 7.17 15.61
C GLN A 136 2.54 6.56 16.20
N GLY A 137 3.70 7.16 15.89
CA GLY A 137 5.00 6.78 16.47
C GLY A 137 5.70 5.60 15.80
N ASN A 138 5.07 4.97 14.80
CA ASN A 138 5.67 3.89 14.02
C ASN A 138 5.66 4.25 12.52
N THR A 139 6.68 3.81 11.81
CA THR A 139 6.68 3.78 10.34
C THR A 139 6.30 2.36 9.92
N ALA A 140 5.20 2.21 9.18
CA ALA A 140 4.80 0.93 8.63
C ALA A 140 5.34 0.80 7.19
N GLU A 141 5.99 -0.32 6.90
CA GLU A 141 6.26 -0.72 5.52
C GLU A 141 5.06 -1.50 4.99
N VAL A 142 4.57 -1.17 3.80
CA VAL A 142 3.40 -1.83 3.23
C VAL A 142 3.81 -2.56 1.96
N GLU A 143 3.41 -3.81 1.82
CA GLU A 143 3.54 -4.53 0.55
C GLU A 143 2.14 -4.71 -0.03
N VAL A 144 1.94 -4.32 -1.29
CA VAL A 144 0.65 -4.47 -1.97
C VAL A 144 0.79 -5.53 -3.06
N ARG A 145 0.10 -6.64 -2.85
CA ARG A 145 -0.03 -7.71 -3.84
C ARG A 145 -1.42 -7.68 -4.45
N TRP A 146 -1.48 -7.66 -5.78
CA TRP A 146 -2.73 -7.88 -6.51
C TRP A 146 -2.87 -9.37 -6.74
N VAL A 147 -3.89 -9.96 -6.11
CA VAL A 147 -4.22 -11.36 -6.34
C VAL A 147 -5.36 -11.38 -7.36
N ASP A 148 -5.08 -11.85 -8.57
CA ASP A 148 -6.11 -12.04 -9.58
C ASP A 148 -7.13 -13.04 -9.05
N ALA A 149 -8.36 -12.59 -8.78
CA ALA A 149 -9.42 -13.43 -8.23
C ALA A 149 -10.03 -14.39 -9.26
N PHE A 150 -9.36 -14.66 -10.39
CA PHE A 150 -9.93 -15.44 -11.48
C PHE A 150 -9.42 -16.90 -11.53
N ALA A 151 -10.37 -17.79 -11.18
CA ALA A 151 -10.64 -19.12 -11.72
C ALA A 151 -9.71 -20.30 -11.35
N GLN A 152 -10.04 -20.96 -10.23
CA GLN A 152 -10.06 -22.43 -10.19
C GLN A 152 -11.44 -22.90 -9.73
N ASN A 153 -12.38 -22.93 -10.67
CA ASN A 153 -13.44 -23.93 -10.61
C ASN A 153 -12.85 -25.20 -11.23
N GLN A 154 -12.36 -26.11 -10.39
CA GLN A 154 -12.27 -27.53 -10.72
C GLN A 154 -13.48 -28.24 -10.12
#